data_AF-A0ABD2E1X4-F1
#
_entry.id   AF-A0ABD2E1X4-F1
#
_cell.length_a   1.000
_cell.length_b   1.000
_cell.length_c   1.000
_cell.angle_alpha   90.00
_cell.angle_beta   90.00
_cell.angle_gamma   90.00
#
_symmetry.space_group_name_H-M   'P 1'
#
loop_
_entity.id
_entity.type
_entity.pdbx_description
1 polymer ?
#
loop_
_entity_poly.entity_id
_entity_poly.type
_entity_poly.pdbx_seq_one_letter_code
_entity_poly.pdbx_strand_id
1 'polypeptide(L)'
;MMNYVGKRKKRRKRDPQAPRRPPSSFLLFCQDHYAQLKRENPNWSVVQVAKATGKMWSLTTDVEKQPYEQRAALLRAKYQEELEVYRRQRNNARKKCQVSARNKRRGKTESGKA
;
A
#
# COMPACT_ATOMS: atom_id res chain seq x y z
N MET A 1 11.13 6.26 -37.51
CA MET A 1 11.33 6.27 -36.05
C MET A 1 10.21 5.43 -35.41
N MET A 2 10.49 4.20 -34.95
CA MET A 2 9.46 3.36 -34.33
C MET A 2 9.17 3.87 -32.91
N ASN A 3 8.03 4.53 -32.72
CA ASN A 3 7.51 4.90 -31.41
C ASN A 3 7.02 3.65 -30.67
N TYR A 4 7.89 3.04 -29.86
CA TYR A 4 7.52 1.96 -28.95
C TYR A 4 6.64 2.50 -27.82
N VAL A 5 5.33 2.60 -28.05
CA VAL A 5 4.35 2.77 -26.97
C VAL A 5 4.24 1.44 -26.24
N GLY A 6 5.10 1.23 -25.23
CA GLY A 6 5.04 0.06 -24.37
C GLY A 6 3.65 -0.08 -23.73
N LYS A 7 2.96 -1.19 -24.00
CA LYS A 7 1.65 -1.49 -23.39
C LYS A 7 1.75 -1.38 -21.86
N ARG A 8 1.09 -0.36 -21.27
CA ARG A 8 1.00 -0.19 -19.81
C ARG A 8 0.37 -1.44 -19.18
N LYS A 9 1.16 -2.23 -18.45
CA LYS A 9 0.66 -3.40 -17.69
C LYS A 9 -0.44 -2.93 -16.73
N LYS A 10 -1.66 -3.47 -16.88
CA LYS A 10 -2.74 -3.28 -15.90
C LYS A 10 -2.26 -3.74 -14.53
N ARG A 11 -2.31 -2.84 -13.54
CA ARG A 11 -1.97 -3.19 -12.14
C ARG A 11 -2.94 -4.26 -11.67
N ARG A 12 -2.41 -5.38 -11.14
CA ARG A 12 -3.24 -6.42 -10.52
C ARG A 12 -4.07 -5.79 -9.39
N LYS A 13 -5.36 -6.12 -9.32
CA LYS A 13 -6.24 -5.69 -8.23
C LYS A 13 -5.63 -6.19 -6.91
N ARG A 14 -5.40 -5.27 -5.97
CA ARG A 14 -4.89 -5.61 -4.64
C ARG A 14 -6.03 -6.21 -3.82
N ASP A 15 -5.75 -7.25 -3.04
CA ASP A 15 -6.75 -7.87 -2.16
C ASP A 15 -7.36 -6.81 -1.21
N PRO A 16 -8.70 -6.72 -1.09
CA PRO A 16 -9.36 -5.73 -0.24
C PRO A 16 -8.98 -5.84 1.25
N GLN A 17 -8.68 -7.04 1.72
CA GLN A 17 -8.28 -7.32 3.10
C GLN A 17 -6.79 -7.10 3.37
N ALA A 18 -5.96 -6.88 2.34
CA ALA A 18 -4.53 -6.68 2.54
C ALA A 18 -4.28 -5.27 3.11
N PRO A 19 -3.56 -5.14 4.24
CA PRO A 19 -3.25 -3.83 4.80
C PRO A 19 -2.50 -2.98 3.78
N ARG A 20 -2.77 -1.68 3.75
CA ARG A 20 -2.15 -0.74 2.81
C ARG A 20 -0.78 -0.30 3.34
N ARG A 21 0.17 -0.10 2.43
CA ARG A 21 1.51 0.36 2.83
C ARG A 21 1.39 1.77 3.43
N PRO A 22 1.97 2.03 4.61
CA PRO A 22 1.91 3.35 5.22
C PRO A 22 2.71 4.36 4.39
N PRO A 23 2.35 5.65 4.44
CA PRO A 23 3.14 6.71 3.83
C PRO A 23 4.49 6.84 4.51
N SER A 24 5.51 7.25 3.74
CA SER A 24 6.82 7.64 4.27
C SER A 24 6.76 9.02 4.93
N SER A 25 7.77 9.39 5.72
CA SER A 25 7.93 10.72 6.32
C SER A 25 7.77 11.84 5.28
N PHE A 26 8.43 11.69 4.13
CA PHE A 26 8.31 12.61 3.00
C PHE A 26 6.89 12.71 2.44
N LEU A 27 6.13 11.60 2.39
CA LEU A 27 4.75 11.64 1.88
C LEU A 27 3.79 12.30 2.86
N LEU A 28 4.02 12.13 4.17
CA LEU A 28 3.26 12.83 5.20
C LEU A 28 3.48 14.33 5.09
N PHE A 29 4.75 14.77 5.01
CA PHE A 29 5.09 16.16 4.76
C PHE A 29 4.47 16.68 3.45
N CYS A 30 4.56 15.87 2.38
CA CYS A 30 3.93 16.22 1.12
C CYS A 30 2.42 16.42 1.27
N GLN A 31 1.69 15.59 2.00
CA GLN A 31 0.24 15.76 2.14
C GLN A 31 -0.13 17.09 2.79
N ASP A 32 0.58 17.46 3.87
CA ASP A 32 0.32 18.68 4.61
C ASP A 32 0.64 19.93 3.76
N HIS A 33 1.83 19.98 3.18
CA HIS A 33 2.29 21.13 2.42
C HIS A 33 1.74 21.22 1.00
N TYR A 34 1.43 20.09 0.37
CA TYR A 34 0.82 20.08 -0.97
C TYR A 34 -0.57 20.70 -0.93
N ALA A 35 -1.38 20.36 0.09
CA ALA A 35 -2.71 20.93 0.24
C ALA A 35 -2.65 22.45 0.43
N GLN A 36 -1.70 22.92 1.25
CA GLN A 36 -1.45 24.35 1.45
C GLN A 36 -1.03 25.04 0.14
N LEU A 37 0.00 24.52 -0.53
CA LEU A 37 0.51 25.12 -1.78
C LEU A 37 -0.53 25.11 -2.91
N LYS A 38 -1.37 24.07 -2.99
CA LYS A 38 -2.45 24.00 -3.98
C LYS A 38 -3.57 24.99 -3.68
N ARG A 39 -3.82 25.29 -2.40
CA ARG A 39 -4.79 26.32 -1.99
C ARG A 39 -4.28 27.72 -2.29
N GLU A 40 -3.00 27.98 -2.01
CA GLU A 40 -2.35 29.27 -2.31
C GLU A 40 -2.16 29.48 -3.81
N ASN A 41 -1.88 28.41 -4.56
CA ASN A 41 -1.66 28.44 -6.00
C ASN A 41 -2.62 27.49 -6.73
N PRO A 42 -3.92 27.83 -6.83
CA PRO A 42 -4.91 26.97 -7.48
C PRO A 42 -4.59 26.74 -8.96
N ASN A 43 -3.91 27.68 -9.61
CA ASN A 43 -3.51 27.63 -11.02
C ASN A 43 -2.31 26.73 -11.30
N TRP A 44 -1.55 26.32 -10.27
CA TRP A 44 -0.38 25.47 -10.47
C TRP A 44 -0.79 24.04 -10.81
N SER A 45 -0.09 23.45 -11.76
CA SER A 45 -0.23 22.03 -12.09
C SER A 45 0.25 21.16 -10.93
N VAL A 46 -0.30 19.95 -10.82
CA VAL A 46 0.12 18.94 -9.82
C VAL A 46 1.63 18.73 -9.83
N VAL A 47 2.25 18.78 -11.02
CA VAL A 47 3.70 18.61 -11.21
C VAL A 47 4.48 19.78 -10.63
N GLN A 48 4.02 21.01 -10.81
CA GLN A 48 4.67 22.20 -10.26
C GLN A 48 4.60 22.22 -8.73
N VAL A 49 3.43 21.91 -8.16
CA VAL A 49 3.27 21.83 -6.71
C VAL A 49 4.18 20.74 -6.14
N ALA A 50 4.20 19.54 -6.72
CA ALA A 50 5.07 18.45 -6.27
C ALA A 50 6.57 18.82 -6.34
N LYS A 51 7.00 19.54 -7.39
CA LYS A 51 8.37 20.05 -7.49
C LYS A 51 8.70 21.05 -6.38
N ALA A 52 7.79 21.97 -6.08
CA ALA A 52 7.96 22.94 -5.01
C ALA A 52 8.05 22.24 -3.64
N THR A 53 7.14 21.29 -3.35
CA THR A 53 7.16 20.53 -2.10
C THR A 53 8.43 19.69 -1.92
N GLY A 54 8.92 19.07 -3.00
CA GLY A 54 10.18 18.35 -2.97
C GLY A 54 11.39 19.25 -2.65
N LYS A 55 11.43 20.47 -3.21
CA LYS A 55 12.46 21.45 -2.87
C LYS A 55 12.38 21.90 -1.41
N MET A 56 11.17 22.15 -0.90
CA MET A 56 11.00 22.52 0.51
C MET A 56 11.55 21.43 1.43
N TRP A 57 11.21 20.15 1.17
CA TRP A 57 11.71 19.04 1.99
C TRP A 57 13.25 18.93 2.01
N SER A 58 13.91 19.20 0.88
CA SER A 58 15.38 19.20 0.84
C SER A 58 15.99 20.37 1.64
N LEU A 59 15.27 21.48 1.77
CA LEU A 59 15.68 22.66 2.54
C LEU A 59 15.32 22.54 4.04
N THR A 60 14.28 21.77 4.36
CA THR A 60 13.85 21.49 5.74
C THR A 60 14.98 20.84 6.53
N THR A 61 15.19 21.29 7.76
CA THR A 61 16.26 20.76 8.63
C THR A 61 15.88 19.41 9.23
N ASP A 62 16.87 18.62 9.66
CA ASP A 62 16.61 17.30 10.26
C ASP A 62 15.74 17.39 11.52
N VAL A 63 15.81 18.49 12.25
CA VAL A 63 14.97 18.77 13.42
C VAL A 63 13.49 18.84 13.04
N GLU A 64 13.16 19.52 11.96
CA GLU A 64 11.79 19.64 11.47
C GLU A 64 11.30 18.35 10.79
N LYS A 65 12.21 17.54 10.22
CA LYS A 65 11.90 16.23 9.65
C LYS A 65 11.64 15.17 10.73
N GLN A 66 12.30 15.28 11.87
CA GLN A 66 12.24 14.35 13.00
C GLN A 66 10.80 13.96 13.44
N PRO A 67 9.85 14.89 13.65
CA PRO A 67 8.47 14.53 13.98
C PRO A 67 7.77 13.74 12.86
N TYR A 68 8.06 14.02 11.58
CA TYR A 68 7.51 13.27 10.46
C TYR A 68 8.11 11.86 10.37
N GLU A 69 9.39 11.70 10.70
CA GLU A 69 10.05 10.40 10.78
C GLU A 69 9.49 9.55 11.91
N GLN A 70 9.27 10.13 13.10
CA GLN A 70 8.62 9.45 14.21
C GLN A 70 7.20 9.02 13.85
N ARG A 71 6.39 9.91 13.28
CA ARG A 71 5.03 9.55 12.81
C ARG A 71 5.06 8.44 11.77
N ALA A 72 5.99 8.51 10.81
CA ALA A 72 6.16 7.45 9.81
C ALA A 72 6.66 6.13 10.43
N ALA A 73 7.50 6.17 11.47
CA ALA A 73 7.94 4.99 12.21
C ALA A 73 6.77 4.31 12.94
N LEU A 74 5.92 5.09 13.63
CA LEU A 74 4.72 4.58 14.30
C LEU A 74 3.76 3.92 13.30
N LEU A 75 3.49 4.57 12.17
CA LEU A 75 2.64 4.00 11.11
C LEU A 75 3.25 2.73 10.50
N ARG A 76 4.57 2.66 10.37
CA ARG A 76 5.27 1.45 9.92
C ARG A 76 5.14 0.30 10.92
N ALA A 77 5.30 0.57 12.21
CA ALA A 77 5.14 -0.44 13.26
C ALA A 77 3.72 -1.02 13.26
N LYS A 78 2.69 -0.16 13.28
CA LYS A 78 1.29 -0.59 13.20
C LYS A 78 1.00 -1.42 11.95
N TYR A 79 1.54 -1.00 10.79
CA TYR A 79 1.39 -1.77 9.55
C TYR A 79 2.05 -3.15 9.62
N GLN A 80 3.20 -3.29 10.29
CA GLN A 80 3.87 -4.57 10.45
C GLN A 80 3.00 -5.55 11.25
N GLU A 81 2.43 -5.10 12.36
CA GLU A 81 1.49 -5.90 13.17
C GLU A 81 0.27 -6.33 12.34
N GLU A 82 -0.39 -5.39 11.65
CA GLU A 82 -1.53 -5.70 10.78
C GLU A 82 -1.15 -6.67 9.65
N LEU A 83 0.06 -6.53 9.10
CA LEU A 83 0.55 -7.40 8.02
C LEU A 83 0.81 -8.82 8.52
N GLU A 84 1.33 -9.00 9.73
CA GLU A 84 1.53 -10.32 10.33
C GLU A 84 0.21 -11.03 10.58
N VAL A 85 -0.77 -10.30 11.13
CA VAL A 85 -2.14 -10.80 11.32
C VAL A 85 -2.75 -11.19 9.98
N TYR A 86 -2.66 -10.33 8.96
CA TYR A 86 -3.16 -10.62 7.62
C TYR A 86 -2.47 -11.83 6.99
N ARG A 87 -1.13 -11.95 7.12
CA ARG A 87 -0.37 -13.10 6.63
C ARG A 87 -0.85 -14.40 7.28
N ARG A 88 -1.07 -14.39 8.60
CA ARG A 88 -1.59 -15.53 9.35
C ARG A 88 -3.00 -15.90 8.90
N GLN A 89 -3.91 -14.94 8.80
CA GLN A 89 -5.28 -15.15 8.33
C GLN A 89 -5.33 -15.71 6.90
N ARG A 90 -4.55 -15.13 5.98
CA ARG A 90 -4.44 -15.60 4.59
C ARG A 90 -3.93 -17.04 4.50
N ASN A 91 -2.93 -17.39 5.31
CA ASN A 91 -2.39 -18.74 5.35
C ASN A 91 -3.41 -19.73 5.93
N ASN A 92 -4.14 -19.33 6.97
CA ASN A 92 -5.21 -20.14 7.56
C ASN A 92 -6.38 -20.36 6.59
N ALA A 93 -6.80 -19.32 5.86
CA ALA A 93 -7.83 -19.42 4.83
C ALA A 93 -7.41 -20.39 3.70
N ARG A 94 -6.14 -20.31 3.25
CA ARG A 94 -5.57 -21.27 2.29
C ARG A 94 -5.62 -22.71 2.80
N LYS A 95 -5.24 -22.96 4.06
CA LYS A 95 -5.29 -24.29 4.68
C LYS A 95 -6.73 -24.80 4.81
N LYS A 96 -7.68 -23.97 5.26
CA LYS A 96 -9.10 -24.34 5.35
C LYS A 96 -9.68 -24.75 3.99
N CYS A 97 -9.38 -24.01 2.92
CA CYS A 97 -9.82 -24.38 1.56
C CYS A 97 -9.21 -25.70 1.07
N GLN A 98 -7.96 -26.00 1.42
CA GLN A 98 -7.35 -27.29 1.05
C GLN A 98 -7.97 -28.46 1.82
N VAL A 99 -8.25 -28.28 3.10
CA VAL A 99 -8.88 -29.32 3.94
C VAL A 99 -10.33 -29.58 3.49
N SER A 100 -11.10 -28.53 3.19
CA SER A 100 -12.46 -28.70 2.66
C SER A 100 -12.47 -29.38 1.28
N ALA A 101 -11.53 -29.03 0.40
CA ALA A 101 -11.36 -29.69 -0.89
C ALA A 101 -10.95 -31.16 -0.74
N ARG A 102 -10.09 -31.49 0.24
CA ARG A 102 -9.67 -32.87 0.54
C ARG A 102 -10.82 -33.69 1.13
N ASN A 103 -11.58 -33.14 2.08
CA ASN A 103 -12.73 -33.84 2.66
C ASN A 103 -13.85 -34.06 1.63
N LYS A 104 -14.10 -33.10 0.74
CA LYS A 104 -15.07 -33.24 -0.36
C LYS A 104 -14.66 -34.34 -1.36
N ARG A 105 -13.36 -34.56 -1.56
CA ARG A 105 -12.85 -35.69 -2.37
C ARG A 105 -13.03 -37.03 -1.66
N ARG A 106 -12.81 -37.10 -0.34
CA ARG A 106 -12.99 -38.34 0.47
C ARG A 106 -14.46 -38.77 0.60
N GLY A 107 -15.38 -37.83 0.81
CA GLY A 107 -16.82 -38.16 0.88
C GLY A 107 -17.40 -38.69 -0.43
N LYS A 108 -16.81 -38.34 -1.58
CA LYS A 108 -17.25 -38.83 -2.90
C LYS A 108 -16.74 -40.25 -3.22
N THR A 109 -15.68 -40.71 -2.55
CA THR A 109 -15.16 -42.09 -2.68
C THR A 109 -15.91 -43.10 -1.81
N GLU A 110 -16.64 -42.65 -0.79
CA GLU A 110 -17.41 -43.53 0.12
C GLU A 110 -18.85 -43.73 -0.35
N SER A 111 -19.44 -42.77 -1.09
CA SER A 111 -20.82 -42.85 -1.61
C SER A 111 -20.95 -43.58 -2.96
N GLY A 112 -19.91 -44.25 -3.45
CA GLY A 112 -19.88 -45.01 -4.72
C GLY A 112 -19.66 -46.51 -4.55
N LYS A 113 -19.68 -47.01 -3.32
CA LYS A 113 -19.71 -48.44 -2.98
C LYS A 113 -21.01 -48.74 -2.22
N ALA A 114 -22.12 -48.69 -2.94
CA ALA A 114 -23.38 -49.31 -2.58
C ALA A 114 -24.03 -49.78 -3.88
#